data_AF-A0A2M9D072-F1
#
_entry.id   AF-A0A2M9D072-F1
#
_cell.length_a   1.000
_cell.length_b   1.000
_cell.length_c   1.000
_cell.angle_alpha   90.00
_cell.angle_beta   90.00
_cell.angle_gamma   90.00
#
_symmetry.space_group_name_H-M   'P 1'
#
loop_
_entity.id
_entity.type
_entity.pdbx_description
1 polymer ?
#
loop_
_entity_poly.entity_id
_entity_poly.type
_entity_poly.pdbx_seq_one_letter_code
_entity_poly.pdbx_strand_id
1 'polypeptide(L)'
;MMNEITADGARALAALVSTIRPAWGAAGVLAALADARHRGTAAELAHAAITAATTPEARTPAVIAMDGPHWHTTHHPASSTDYDRCTQPGHGSFPAWNCGACRSEDLEGQRPTTPPRAEPSVSYEHGPRIVRAAMTAAGIPTTRTQEDR
;
A
#
# COMPACT_ATOMS: atom_id res chain seq x y z
N MET A 1 2.12 32.66 0.70
CA MET A 1 0.80 32.48 1.32
C MET A 1 0.97 31.47 2.44
N MET A 2 0.73 31.86 3.70
CA MET A 2 0.66 30.90 4.81
C MET A 2 -0.59 30.06 4.61
N ASN A 3 -0.42 28.74 4.42
CA ASN A 3 -1.54 27.82 4.28
C ASN A 3 -2.06 27.50 5.68
N GLU A 4 -3.04 28.27 6.17
CA GLU A 4 -3.68 28.04 7.46
C GLU A 4 -4.60 26.82 7.43
N ILE A 5 -4.81 26.18 8.59
CA ILE A 5 -5.72 25.03 8.69
C ILE A 5 -7.18 25.50 8.58
N THR A 6 -7.97 24.83 7.73
CA THR A 6 -9.41 25.09 7.64
C THR A 6 -10.13 24.50 8.85
N ALA A 7 -11.35 24.98 9.13
CA ALA A 7 -12.16 24.43 10.23
C ALA A 7 -12.46 22.93 10.06
N ASP A 8 -12.74 22.49 8.83
CA ASP A 8 -12.96 21.08 8.51
C ASP A 8 -11.68 20.27 8.70
N GLY A 9 -10.53 20.82 8.27
CA GLY A 9 -9.22 20.21 8.49
C GLY A 9 -8.89 20.07 9.97
N ALA A 10 -9.19 21.09 10.79
CA ALA A 10 -8.98 21.06 12.22
C ALA A 10 -9.86 19.99 12.91
N ARG A 11 -11.12 19.84 12.48
CA ARG A 11 -12.00 18.78 13.01
C ARG A 11 -11.52 17.38 12.62
N ALA A 12 -11.08 17.18 11.38
CA ALA A 12 -10.51 15.92 10.93
C ALA A 12 -9.23 15.57 11.70
N LEU A 13 -8.34 16.55 11.86
CA LEU A 13 -7.10 16.39 12.63
C LEU A 13 -7.38 16.09 14.11
N ALA A 14 -8.36 16.77 14.72
CA ALA A 14 -8.74 16.52 16.11
C ALA A 14 -9.27 15.08 16.32
N ALA A 15 -10.04 14.55 15.36
CA ALA A 15 -10.50 13.16 15.39
C ALA A 15 -9.34 12.16 15.29
N LEU A 16 -8.38 12.41 14.38
CA LEU A 16 -7.17 11.59 14.25
C LEU A 16 -6.35 11.59 15.55
N VAL A 17 -6.06 12.78 16.10
CA VAL A 17 -5.28 12.92 17.33
C VAL A 17 -5.96 12.24 18.52
N SER A 18 -7.29 12.35 18.63
CA SER A 18 -8.06 11.65 19.68
C SER A 18 -8.01 10.13 19.50
N THR A 19 -7.84 9.64 18.27
CA THR A 19 -7.64 8.20 18.01
C THR A 19 -6.26 7.75 18.47
N ILE A 20 -5.23 8.57 18.24
CA ILE A 20 -3.84 8.29 18.70
C ILE A 20 -3.75 8.35 20.23
N ARG A 21 -4.43 9.31 20.86
CA ARG A 21 -4.45 9.53 22.30
C ARG A 21 -5.89 9.59 22.82
N PRO A 22 -6.57 8.44 23.05
CA PRO A 22 -7.98 8.40 23.46
C PRO A 22 -8.33 9.15 24.73
N ALA A 23 -7.35 9.37 25.62
CA ALA A 23 -7.51 10.18 26.81
C ALA A 23 -7.74 11.68 26.49
N TRP A 24 -7.36 12.13 25.30
CA TRP A 24 -7.61 13.49 24.83
C TRP A 24 -8.92 13.50 24.05
N GLY A 25 -9.94 14.14 24.60
CA GLY A 25 -11.21 14.30 23.90
C GLY A 25 -11.07 15.26 22.70
N ALA A 26 -11.79 14.97 21.62
CA ALA A 26 -11.73 15.73 20.37
C ALA A 26 -12.01 17.24 20.54
N ALA A 27 -12.92 17.61 21.44
CA ALA A 27 -13.19 19.02 21.74
C ALA A 27 -11.98 19.74 22.36
N GLY A 28 -11.26 19.07 23.26
CA GLY A 28 -10.05 19.62 23.88
C GLY A 28 -8.90 19.74 22.88
N VAL A 29 -8.77 18.78 21.96
CA VAL A 29 -7.81 18.88 20.85
C VAL A 29 -8.16 20.03 19.92
N LEU A 30 -9.44 20.18 19.55
CA LEU A 30 -9.88 21.26 18.68
C LEU A 30 -9.59 22.64 19.29
N ALA A 31 -9.82 22.81 20.59
CA ALA A 31 -9.49 24.04 21.31
C ALA A 31 -7.98 24.33 21.25
N ALA A 32 -7.14 23.33 21.53
CA ALA A 32 -5.70 23.49 21.46
C ALA A 32 -5.18 23.81 20.05
N LEU A 33 -5.78 23.21 19.00
CA LEU A 33 -5.49 23.53 17.60
C LEU A 33 -5.88 24.98 17.26
N ALA A 34 -7.02 25.45 17.77
CA ALA A 34 -7.45 26.82 17.57
C ALA A 34 -6.49 27.83 18.23
N ASP A 35 -5.98 27.52 19.42
CA ASP A 35 -4.99 28.36 20.11
C ASP A 35 -3.63 28.38 19.38
N ALA A 36 -3.24 27.24 18.80
CA ALA A 36 -1.98 27.07 18.10
C ALA A 36 -1.99 27.53 16.62
N ARG A 37 -3.15 27.92 16.07
CA ARG A 37 -3.35 28.14 14.62
C ARG A 37 -2.40 29.14 13.96
N HIS A 38 -1.86 30.08 14.75
CA HIS A 38 -0.98 31.15 14.29
C HIS A 38 0.52 30.82 14.41
N ARG A 39 0.86 29.65 14.96
CA ARG A 39 2.25 29.30 15.27
C ARG A 39 3.03 28.73 14.09
N GLY A 40 2.34 28.31 13.02
CA GLY A 40 2.95 27.78 11.82
C GLY A 40 1.93 27.51 10.73
N THR A 41 2.38 26.90 9.64
CA THR A 41 1.53 26.40 8.57
C THR A 41 0.63 25.26 9.05
N ALA A 42 -0.42 24.95 8.28
CA ALA A 42 -1.30 23.82 8.55
C ALA A 42 -0.53 22.48 8.65
N ALA A 43 0.54 22.32 7.86
CA ALA A 43 1.38 21.13 7.88
C ALA A 43 2.19 21.04 9.18
N GLU A 44 2.83 22.14 9.59
CA GLU A 44 3.59 22.21 10.85
C GLU A 44 2.67 21.99 12.06
N LEU A 45 1.49 22.60 12.06
CA LEU A 45 0.49 22.40 13.12
C LEU A 45 0.03 20.94 13.20
N ALA A 46 -0.24 20.30 12.06
CA ALA A 46 -0.62 18.89 12.02
C ALA A 46 0.52 17.99 12.56
N HIS A 47 1.75 18.26 12.14
CA HIS A 47 2.92 17.53 12.61
C HIS A 47 3.12 17.69 14.13
N ALA A 48 3.03 18.91 14.63
CA ALA A 48 3.16 19.22 16.05
C ALA A 48 2.06 18.55 16.89
N ALA A 49 0.82 18.54 16.40
CA ALA A 49 -0.30 17.88 17.09
C ALA A 49 -0.12 16.36 17.18
N ILE A 50 0.32 15.71 16.09
CA ILE A 50 0.59 14.27 16.06
C ILE A 50 1.76 13.93 16.98
N THR A 51 2.85 14.69 16.90
CA THR A 51 4.05 14.48 17.74
C THR A 51 3.74 14.66 19.23
N ALA A 52 2.94 15.68 19.58
CA ALA A 52 2.48 15.87 20.94
C ALA A 52 1.63 14.68 21.43
N ALA A 53 0.77 14.12 20.58
CA ALA A 53 -0.08 13.00 20.94
C ALA A 53 0.70 11.69 21.16
N THR A 54 1.81 11.49 20.45
CA THR A 54 2.69 10.33 20.60
C THR A 54 3.70 10.48 21.75
N THR A 55 3.86 11.67 22.30
CA THR A 55 4.76 11.94 23.44
C THR A 55 4.13 11.45 24.76
N PRO A 56 4.72 10.46 25.46
CA PRO A 56 4.11 9.88 26.67
C PRO A 56 3.84 10.88 27.79
N GLU A 57 4.73 11.85 27.97
CA GLU A 57 4.73 12.86 29.02
C GLU A 57 3.61 13.91 28.81
N ALA A 58 3.11 14.04 27.58
CA ALA A 58 2.03 14.93 27.25
C ALA A 58 0.70 14.41 27.85
N ARG A 59 0.25 15.07 28.91
CA ARG A 59 -0.96 14.66 29.65
C ARG A 59 -2.23 15.28 29.08
N THR A 60 -2.15 16.46 28.47
CA THR A 60 -3.31 17.20 27.96
C THR A 60 -3.03 17.76 26.56
N PRO A 61 -4.07 17.97 25.74
CA PRO A 61 -3.91 18.53 24.40
C PRO A 61 -3.39 19.97 24.40
N ALA A 62 -3.46 20.69 25.54
CA ALA A 62 -2.96 22.06 25.65
C ALA A 62 -1.47 22.18 25.32
N VAL A 63 -0.69 21.11 25.46
CA VAL A 63 0.73 21.08 25.07
C VAL A 63 0.94 21.42 23.59
N ILE A 64 -0.04 21.16 22.72
CA ILE A 64 0.03 21.50 21.29
C ILE A 64 0.26 23.00 21.12
N ALA A 65 -0.42 23.83 21.91
CA ALA A 65 -0.27 25.28 21.86
C ALA A 65 1.00 25.78 22.56
N MET A 66 1.65 24.96 23.39
CA MET A 66 2.89 25.31 24.10
C MET A 66 4.13 25.16 23.23
N ASP A 67 5.16 25.98 23.50
CA ASP A 67 6.48 25.77 22.93
C ASP A 67 7.05 24.41 23.36
N GLY A 68 7.79 23.75 22.46
CA GLY A 68 8.39 22.46 22.77
C GLY A 68 8.92 21.69 21.56
N PRO A 69 9.56 20.54 21.80
CA PRO A 69 10.21 19.73 20.75
C PRO A 69 9.29 19.31 19.60
N HIS A 70 7.99 19.18 19.86
CA HIS A 70 6.98 18.84 18.85
C HIS A 70 6.83 19.90 17.75
N TRP A 71 7.20 21.15 18.03
CA TRP A 71 7.26 22.23 17.01
C TRP A 71 8.59 22.31 16.29
N HIS A 72 9.66 21.79 16.90
CA HIS A 72 11.03 21.92 16.41
C HIS A 72 11.58 20.61 15.86
N THR A 73 10.72 19.65 15.55
CA THR A 73 11.15 18.47 14.80
C THR A 73 11.56 18.97 13.43
N THR A 74 12.86 19.22 13.28
CA THR A 74 13.49 19.48 12.00
C THR A 74 13.03 18.37 11.08
N HIS A 75 12.31 18.73 10.02
CA HIS A 75 12.19 17.87 8.86
C HIS A 75 13.62 17.46 8.52
N HIS A 76 14.00 16.24 8.86
CA HIS A 76 15.16 15.67 8.20
C HIS A 76 14.78 15.73 6.72
N PRO A 77 15.56 16.45 5.89
CA PRO A 77 15.32 16.38 4.46
C PRO A 77 15.26 14.89 4.16
N ALA A 78 14.19 14.46 3.47
CA ALA A 78 14.05 13.06 3.09
C ALA A 78 15.43 12.64 2.58
N SER A 79 16.09 11.73 3.30
CA SER A 79 17.47 11.36 2.99
C SER A 79 17.47 11.13 1.50
N SER A 80 18.26 11.90 0.75
CA SER A 80 18.49 11.52 -0.64
C SER A 80 18.91 10.07 -0.54
N THR A 81 18.14 9.20 -1.19
CA THR A 81 18.48 7.80 -1.30
C THR A 81 19.67 7.71 -2.24
N ASP A 82 20.81 8.23 -1.79
CA ASP A 82 22.12 8.01 -2.37
C ASP A 82 22.55 6.64 -1.88
N TYR A 83 22.20 5.66 -2.70
CA TYR A 83 22.77 4.34 -2.63
C TYR A 83 23.49 4.09 -3.95
N ASP A 84 24.59 3.34 -3.87
CA ASP A 84 25.27 2.85 -5.06
C ASP A 84 24.25 2.13 -5.95
N ARG A 85 24.29 2.42 -7.25
CA ARG A 85 23.41 1.79 -8.24
C ARG A 85 24.01 0.46 -8.72
N CYS A 86 23.14 -0.49 -9.04
CA CYS A 86 23.59 -1.75 -9.62
C CYS A 86 24.34 -1.49 -10.94
N THR A 87 25.50 -2.13 -11.11
CA THR A 87 26.38 -1.95 -12.29
C THR A 87 26.00 -2.85 -13.46
N GLN A 88 25.04 -3.77 -13.28
CA GLN A 88 24.59 -4.65 -14.36
C GLN A 88 23.87 -3.85 -15.45
N PRO A 89 24.09 -4.15 -16.74
CA PRO A 89 23.43 -3.47 -17.84
C PRO A 89 21.90 -3.51 -17.70
N GLY A 90 21.25 -2.34 -17.73
CA GLY A 90 19.79 -2.22 -17.57
C GLY A 90 19.29 -2.22 -16.12
N HIS A 91 20.17 -2.35 -15.12
CA HIS A 91 19.78 -2.42 -13.69
C HIS A 91 20.04 -1.12 -12.91
N GLY A 92 20.53 -0.07 -13.56
CA GLY A 92 20.98 1.17 -12.90
C GLY A 92 19.93 1.93 -12.08
N SER A 93 18.64 1.60 -12.22
CA SER A 93 17.58 2.18 -11.39
C SER A 93 17.47 1.54 -10.00
N PHE A 94 18.10 0.39 -9.76
CA PHE A 94 18.02 -0.35 -8.51
C PHE A 94 19.25 -0.14 -7.61
N PRO A 95 19.10 -0.26 -6.28
CA PRO A 95 20.24 -0.25 -5.37
C PRO A 95 21.15 -1.47 -5.58
N ALA A 96 22.46 -1.25 -5.57
CA ALA A 96 23.49 -2.29 -5.70
C ALA A 96 23.35 -3.37 -4.63
N TRP A 97 23.03 -2.98 -3.40
CA TRP A 97 22.88 -3.91 -2.26
C TRP A 97 21.61 -4.77 -2.31
N ASN A 98 20.63 -4.43 -3.17
CA ASN A 98 19.34 -5.13 -3.25
C ASN A 98 18.70 -4.95 -4.64
N CYS A 99 19.42 -5.37 -5.68
CA CYS A 99 18.94 -5.22 -7.05
C CYS A 99 17.79 -6.20 -7.34
N GLY A 100 16.59 -5.65 -7.55
CA GLY A 100 15.40 -6.46 -7.89
C GLY A 100 15.53 -7.15 -9.25
N ALA A 101 16.24 -6.54 -10.20
CA ALA A 101 16.46 -7.12 -11.52
C ALA A 101 17.43 -8.32 -11.47
N CYS A 102 18.59 -8.20 -10.79
CA CYS A 102 19.48 -9.35 -10.57
C CYS A 102 18.76 -10.53 -9.91
N ARG A 103 17.98 -10.24 -8.84
CA ARG A 103 17.19 -11.29 -8.17
C ARG A 103 16.21 -11.97 -9.12
N SER A 104 15.58 -11.22 -10.02
CA SER A 104 14.62 -11.77 -10.98
C SER A 104 15.33 -12.66 -12.01
N GLU A 105 16.49 -12.24 -12.50
CA GLU A 105 17.31 -13.02 -13.43
C GLU A 105 17.83 -14.33 -12.79
N ASP A 106 18.27 -14.28 -11.53
CA ASP A 106 18.68 -15.47 -10.79
C ASP A 106 17.53 -16.48 -10.64
N LEU A 107 16.32 -15.99 -10.36
CA LEU A 107 15.12 -16.82 -10.26
C LEU A 107 14.73 -17.45 -11.60
N GLU A 108 14.82 -16.69 -12.69
CA GLU A 108 14.54 -17.22 -14.04
C GLU A 108 15.60 -18.26 -14.44
N GLY A 109 16.87 -18.03 -14.09
CA GLY A 109 17.95 -19.00 -14.33
C GLY A 109 17.84 -20.28 -13.50
N GLN A 110 17.26 -20.21 -12.30
CA GLN A 110 16.98 -21.36 -11.44
C GLN A 110 15.67 -22.08 -11.79
N ARG A 111 14.89 -21.55 -12.74
CA ARG A 111 13.62 -22.15 -13.14
C ARG A 111 13.88 -23.54 -13.71
N PRO A 112 13.30 -24.61 -13.13
CA PRO A 112 13.42 -25.95 -13.70
C PRO A 112 12.97 -25.90 -15.15
N THR A 113 13.81 -26.40 -16.06
CA THR A 113 13.41 -26.56 -17.46
C THR A 113 12.19 -27.46 -17.44
N THR A 114 11.02 -26.90 -17.76
CA THR A 114 9.82 -27.73 -17.87
C THR A 114 10.13 -28.73 -18.98
N PRO A 115 10.16 -30.04 -18.71
CA PRO A 115 10.35 -31.01 -19.77
C PRO A 115 9.26 -30.76 -20.82
N PRO A 116 9.55 -30.93 -22.12
CA PRO A 116 8.55 -30.75 -23.16
C PRO A 116 7.29 -31.50 -22.75
N ARG A 117 6.14 -30.82 -22.82
CA ARG A 117 4.84 -31.41 -22.50
C ARG A 117 4.77 -32.75 -23.23
N ALA A 118 4.69 -33.85 -22.48
CA ALA A 118 4.54 -35.17 -23.08
C ALA A 118 3.36 -35.10 -24.06
N GLU A 119 3.61 -35.46 -25.32
CA GLU A 119 2.55 -35.50 -26.31
C GLU A 119 1.40 -36.34 -25.77
N PRO A 120 0.14 -35.90 -25.96
CA PRO A 120 -0.99 -36.67 -25.48
C PRO A 120 -0.92 -38.06 -26.10
N SER A 121 -0.69 -39.07 -25.26
CA SER A 121 -0.67 -40.46 -25.71
C SER A 121 -2.00 -40.78 -26.39
N VAL A 122 -1.92 -41.54 -27.48
CA VAL A 122 -3.03 -41.95 -28.38
C VAL A 122 -4.23 -42.60 -27.65
N SER A 123 -4.10 -42.91 -26.35
CA SER A 123 -5.16 -43.43 -25.49
C SER A 123 -6.33 -42.46 -25.26
N TYR A 124 -6.21 -41.17 -25.56
CA TYR A 124 -7.29 -40.20 -25.35
C TYR A 124 -8.41 -40.25 -26.41
N GLU A 125 -8.26 -41.01 -27.50
CA GLU A 125 -9.32 -41.18 -28.50
C GLU A 125 -10.40 -42.20 -28.09
N HIS A 126 -10.12 -43.07 -27.10
CA HIS A 126 -11.05 -44.13 -26.73
C HIS A 126 -12.24 -43.59 -25.91
N GLY A 127 -11.98 -42.65 -24.99
CA GLY A 127 -13.01 -42.04 -24.14
C GLY A 127 -14.12 -41.34 -24.93
N PRO A 128 -13.81 -40.43 -25.87
CA PRO A 128 -14.81 -39.73 -26.68
C PRO A 128 -15.66 -40.67 -27.56
N ARG A 129 -15.08 -41.79 -28.02
CA ARG A 129 -15.82 -42.80 -28.81
C ARG A 129 -16.85 -43.54 -27.96
N ILE A 130 -16.50 -43.96 -26.75
CA ILE A 130 -17.43 -44.64 -25.83
C ILE A 130 -18.61 -43.73 -25.48
N VAL A 131 -18.33 -42.45 -25.17
CA VAL A 131 -19.38 -41.49 -24.81
C VAL A 131 -20.32 -41.23 -25.98
N ARG A 132 -19.81 -41.04 -27.21
CA ARG A 132 -20.67 -40.89 -28.40
C ARG A 132 -21.51 -42.13 -28.66
N ALA A 133 -20.94 -43.33 -28.58
CA ALA A 133 -21.67 -44.57 -28.79
C ALA A 133 -22.80 -44.74 -27.75
N ALA A 134 -22.54 -44.41 -26.48
CA ALA A 134 -23.54 -44.45 -25.42
C ALA A 134 -24.66 -43.41 -25.63
N MET A 135 -24.32 -42.19 -26.05
CA MET A 135 -25.30 -41.14 -26.34
C MET A 135 -26.20 -41.50 -27.54
N THR A 136 -25.63 -42.08 -28.60
CA THR A 136 -26.40 -42.58 -29.75
C THR A 136 -27.34 -43.73 -29.34
N ALA A 137 -26.86 -44.69 -28.56
CA ALA A 137 -27.69 -45.81 -28.08
C ALA A 137 -28.84 -45.34 -27.16
N ALA A 138 -28.62 -44.27 -26.40
CA ALA A 138 -29.63 -43.65 -25.53
C ALA A 138 -30.57 -42.67 -26.25
N GLY A 139 -30.43 -42.47 -27.57
CA GLY A 139 -31.26 -41.51 -28.33
C GLY A 139 -31.04 -40.04 -27.94
N ILE A 140 -29.92 -39.72 -27.30
CA ILE A 140 -29.60 -38.37 -26.85
C ILE A 140 -29.02 -37.58 -28.04
N PRO A 141 -29.65 -36.48 -28.50
CA PRO A 141 -29.14 -35.70 -29.61
C PRO A 141 -27.79 -35.06 -29.23
N THR A 142 -26.73 -35.39 -29.98
CA THR A 142 -25.35 -34.94 -29.73
C THR A 142 -25.02 -33.58 -30.34
N THR A 143 -25.96 -32.97 -31.05
CA THR A 143 -25.82 -31.64 -31.64
C THR A 143 -26.79 -30.70 -30.93
N ARG A 144 -26.26 -29.83 -30.07
CA ARG A 144 -26.97 -28.61 -29.69
C ARG A 144 -26.99 -27.74 -30.95
N THR A 145 -28.13 -27.68 -31.62
CA THR A 145 -28.38 -26.67 -32.65
C THR A 145 -28.12 -25.31 -31.99
N GLN A 146 -27.02 -24.68 -32.39
CA GLN A 146 -26.69 -23.33 -31.99
C GLN A 146 -27.66 -22.44 -32.75
N GLU A 147 -28.76 -22.08 -32.10
CA GLU A 147 -29.75 -21.15 -32.66
C GLU A 147 -29.07 -19.79 -32.88
N ASP A 148 -29.08 -19.36 -34.13
CA ASP A 148 -28.66 -18.04 -34.60
C ASP A 148 -29.33 -16.93 -33.78
N ARG A 149 -28.51 -16.07 -33.17
CA ARG A 149 -28.92 -14.73 -32.75
C ARG A 149 -27.76 -13.75 -32.78
#